data_AF-A0A7N0SWT0-F1
#
_entry.id   AF-A0A7N0SWT0-F1
#
_cell.length_a   1.000
_cell.length_b   1.000
_cell.length_c   1.000
_cell.angle_alpha   90.00
_cell.angle_beta   90.00
_cell.angle_gamma   90.00
#
_symmetry.space_group_name_H-M   'P 1'
#
loop_
_entity.id
_entity.type
_entity.pdbx_description
1 polymer ?
#
loop_
_entity_poly.entity_id
_entity_poly.type
_entity_poly.pdbx_seq_one_letter_code
_entity_poly.pdbx_strand_id
1 'polypeptide(L)'
;MLFRTALALMELYGPALATTKDTADAISLLQSLAGSTFDSSQLVLTACMGYLAITEARLQDLRAKHRQSVLVVIDETMKGGKVSKDSKVLATKLYSFKKPPRSQTPEKKSSEVIDEETTHTESQPILDELLNGEAVSEDADSVPGLQEQVNWYKVELCRLLEEKRSAMLRAEELETALMEMVRQDNRRELSAKVEQLEQEVAEVKQVLARD
;
A
#
# COMPACT_ATOMS: atom_id res chain seq x y z
N MET A 1 -8.57 -16.62 -4.84
CA MET A 1 -8.69 -16.39 -3.38
C MET A 1 -9.28 -15.02 -3.05
N LEU A 2 -8.74 -13.91 -3.58
CA LEU A 2 -9.23 -12.55 -3.26
C LEU A 2 -10.75 -12.35 -3.34
N PHE A 3 -11.40 -12.79 -4.43
CA PHE A 3 -12.86 -12.68 -4.56
C PHE A 3 -13.64 -13.46 -3.51
N ARG A 4 -13.14 -14.64 -3.12
CA ARG A 4 -13.78 -15.46 -2.09
C ARG A 4 -13.68 -14.79 -0.72
N THR A 5 -12.52 -14.22 -0.41
CA THR A 5 -12.31 -13.46 0.83
C THR A 5 -13.15 -12.18 0.84
N ALA A 6 -13.21 -11.44 -0.27
CA ALA A 6 -14.04 -10.25 -0.38
C ALA A 6 -15.52 -10.55 -0.16
N LEU A 7 -16.03 -11.65 -0.72
CA LEU A 7 -17.42 -12.05 -0.53
C LEU A 7 -17.71 -12.53 0.90
N ALA A 8 -16.80 -13.29 1.51
CA ALA A 8 -16.92 -13.67 2.91
C ALA A 8 -16.94 -12.44 3.84
N LEU A 9 -16.14 -11.41 3.55
CA LEU A 9 -16.19 -10.13 4.28
C LEU A 9 -17.52 -9.40 4.04
N MET A 10 -18.00 -9.35 2.79
CA MET A 10 -19.30 -8.77 2.48
C MET A 10 -20.46 -9.48 3.18
N GLU A 11 -20.37 -10.80 3.36
CA GLU A 11 -21.37 -11.59 4.06
C GLU A 11 -21.33 -11.35 5.58
N LEU A 12 -20.13 -11.31 6.17
CA LEU A 12 -19.94 -11.03 7.59
C LEU A 12 -20.52 -9.66 8.00
N TYR A 13 -20.41 -8.67 7.12
CA TYR A 13 -20.93 -7.32 7.34
C TYR A 13 -22.24 -7.04 6.62
N GLY A 14 -22.81 -8.03 5.93
CA GLY A 14 -24.05 -7.90 5.17
C GLY A 14 -25.18 -7.26 5.99
N PRO A 15 -25.42 -7.69 7.24
CA PRO A 15 -26.44 -7.09 8.10
C PRO A 15 -26.15 -5.61 8.42
N ALA A 16 -24.91 -5.27 8.75
CA ALA A 16 -24.52 -3.90 9.08
C ALA A 16 -24.64 -2.98 7.85
N LEU A 17 -24.19 -3.45 6.68
CA LEU A 17 -24.30 -2.77 5.39
C LEU A 17 -25.76 -2.59 4.95
N ALA A 18 -26.63 -3.58 5.20
CA ALA A 18 -28.05 -3.48 4.85
C ALA A 18 -28.81 -2.45 5.70
N THR A 19 -28.34 -2.18 6.92
CA THR A 19 -28.93 -1.16 7.81
C THR A 19 -28.40 0.24 7.57
N THR A 20 -27.28 0.39 6.85
CA THR A 20 -26.67 1.69 6.57
C THR A 20 -27.47 2.40 5.48
N LYS A 21 -28.00 3.58 5.81
CA LYS A 21 -28.79 4.40 4.88
C LYS A 21 -27.93 5.35 4.05
N ASP A 22 -26.82 5.80 4.63
CA ASP A 22 -25.91 6.73 3.97
C ASP A 22 -24.72 5.99 3.34
N THR A 23 -24.30 6.49 2.18
CA THR A 23 -23.17 5.97 1.43
C THR A 23 -21.86 6.27 2.15
N ALA A 24 -21.74 7.44 2.80
CA ALA A 24 -20.53 7.79 3.55
C ALA A 24 -20.32 6.84 4.74
N ASP A 25 -21.39 6.55 5.49
CA ASP A 25 -21.36 5.59 6.60
C ASP A 25 -21.00 4.17 6.14
N ALA A 26 -21.52 3.72 5.00
CA ALA A 26 -21.16 2.42 4.42
C ALA A 26 -19.67 2.36 4.04
N ILE A 27 -19.12 3.44 3.48
CA ILE A 27 -17.70 3.55 3.17
C ILE A 27 -16.85 3.53 4.44
N SER A 28 -17.22 4.31 5.47
CA SER A 28 -16.50 4.33 6.74
C SER A 28 -16.55 2.98 7.44
N LEU A 29 -17.69 2.27 7.40
CA LEU A 29 -17.82 0.91 7.90
C LEU A 29 -16.84 -0.03 7.18
N LEU A 30 -16.83 -0.04 5.85
CA LEU A 30 -15.92 -0.87 5.05
C LEU A 30 -14.44 -0.51 5.27
N GLN A 31 -14.11 0.76 5.47
CA GLN A 31 -12.73 1.18 5.73
C GLN A 31 -12.27 0.78 7.13
N SER A 32 -13.16 0.83 8.13
CA SER A 32 -12.86 0.40 9.49
C SER A 32 -12.57 -1.11 9.59
N LEU A 33 -12.97 -1.91 8.58
CA LEU A 33 -12.63 -3.33 8.48
C LEU A 33 -11.12 -3.56 8.54
N ALA A 34 -10.32 -2.72 7.87
CA ALA A 34 -8.88 -2.92 7.81
C ALA A 34 -8.18 -2.87 9.19
N GLY A 35 -8.81 -2.21 10.18
CA GLY A 35 -8.32 -2.14 11.56
C GLY A 35 -9.10 -3.01 12.55
N SER A 36 -10.11 -3.76 12.09
CA SER A 36 -10.95 -4.60 12.95
C SER A 36 -10.29 -5.96 13.19
N THR A 37 -10.38 -6.47 14.43
CA THR A 37 -9.91 -7.82 14.77
C THR A 37 -10.92 -8.86 14.27
N PHE A 38 -10.46 -9.76 13.39
CA PHE A 38 -11.26 -10.87 12.87
C PHE A 38 -10.86 -12.20 13.49
N ASP A 39 -11.84 -13.08 13.66
CA ASP A 39 -11.55 -14.51 13.73
C ASP A 39 -11.07 -14.97 12.36
N SER A 40 -9.74 -15.04 12.23
CA SER A 40 -9.06 -15.43 10.99
C SER A 40 -9.45 -16.85 10.56
N SER A 41 -9.73 -17.74 11.52
CA SER A 41 -10.11 -19.12 11.24
C SER A 41 -11.50 -19.19 10.60
N GLN A 42 -12.46 -18.43 11.15
CA GLN A 42 -13.81 -18.34 10.60
C GLN A 42 -13.82 -17.66 9.24
N LEU A 43 -13.02 -16.59 9.04
CA LEU A 43 -12.93 -15.91 7.74
C LEU A 43 -12.37 -16.84 6.67
N VAL A 44 -11.30 -17.57 6.96
CA VAL A 44 -10.69 -18.52 6.01
C VAL A 44 -11.66 -19.66 5.71
N LEU A 45 -12.34 -20.22 6.73
CA LEU A 45 -13.31 -21.29 6.53
C LEU A 45 -14.48 -20.83 5.65
N THR A 46 -15.05 -19.65 5.95
CA THR A 46 -16.17 -19.07 5.19
C THR A 46 -15.76 -18.78 3.75
N ALA A 47 -14.60 -18.16 3.54
CA ALA A 47 -14.09 -17.87 2.21
C ALA A 47 -13.80 -19.16 1.40
N CYS A 48 -13.22 -20.18 2.02
CA CYS A 48 -12.83 -21.41 1.33
C CYS A 48 -14.03 -22.31 1.05
N MET A 49 -14.94 -22.48 2.01
CA MET A 49 -16.06 -23.43 1.93
C MET A 49 -17.34 -22.78 1.37
N GLY A 50 -17.65 -21.54 1.75
CA GLY A 50 -18.86 -20.85 1.32
C GLY A 50 -18.83 -20.44 -0.16
N TYR A 51 -17.64 -20.24 -0.73
CA TYR A 51 -17.46 -19.72 -2.09
C TYR A 51 -16.69 -20.66 -3.02
N LEU A 52 -16.84 -21.97 -2.84
CA LEU A 52 -16.20 -22.99 -3.68
C LEU A 52 -16.53 -22.83 -5.17
N ALA A 53 -17.76 -22.38 -5.48
CA ALA A 53 -18.24 -22.14 -6.85
C ALA A 53 -17.54 -20.95 -7.57
N ILE A 54 -16.66 -20.23 -6.89
CA ILE A 54 -15.85 -19.17 -7.47
C ILE A 54 -14.50 -19.76 -7.87
N THR A 55 -14.44 -20.28 -9.08
CA THR A 55 -13.24 -20.85 -9.70
C THR A 55 -12.62 -19.84 -10.66
N GLU A 56 -11.32 -19.97 -10.97
CA GLU A 56 -10.65 -19.05 -11.90
C GLU A 56 -11.27 -19.11 -13.30
N ALA A 57 -11.68 -20.30 -13.77
CA ALA A 57 -12.35 -20.44 -15.06
C ALA A 57 -13.62 -19.56 -15.14
N ARG A 58 -14.46 -19.58 -14.11
CA ARG A 58 -15.68 -18.76 -14.05
C ARG A 58 -15.37 -17.27 -13.94
N LEU A 59 -14.34 -16.90 -13.18
CA LEU A 59 -13.89 -15.50 -13.09
C LEU A 59 -13.35 -15.00 -14.43
N GLN A 60 -12.69 -15.86 -15.21
CA GLN A 60 -12.15 -15.53 -16.51
C GLN A 60 -13.27 -15.30 -17.54
N ASP A 61 -14.33 -16.10 -17.51
CA ASP A 61 -15.53 -15.90 -18.33
C ASP A 61 -16.23 -14.57 -17.98
N LEU A 62 -16.41 -14.28 -16.68
CA LEU A 62 -16.97 -13.01 -16.23
C LEU A 62 -16.09 -11.83 -16.65
N ARG A 63 -14.76 -11.96 -16.54
CA ARG A 63 -13.81 -10.94 -16.96
C ARG A 63 -13.94 -10.68 -18.45
N ALA A 64 -14.02 -11.71 -19.29
CA ALA A 64 -14.21 -11.56 -20.73
C ALA A 64 -15.53 -10.84 -21.04
N LYS A 65 -16.62 -11.20 -20.36
CA LYS A 65 -17.94 -10.58 -20.54
C LYS A 65 -17.97 -9.10 -20.17
N HIS A 66 -17.34 -8.71 -19.06
CA HIS A 66 -17.43 -7.35 -18.52
C HIS A 66 -16.28 -6.43 -18.94
N ARG A 67 -15.20 -6.96 -19.51
CA ARG A 67 -14.02 -6.18 -19.92
C ARG A 67 -14.37 -5.03 -20.86
N GLN A 68 -15.23 -5.28 -21.85
CA GLN A 68 -15.59 -4.23 -22.82
C GLN A 68 -16.41 -3.11 -22.18
N SER A 69 -17.33 -3.45 -21.27
CA SER A 69 -18.12 -2.45 -20.53
C SER A 69 -17.24 -1.56 -19.67
N VAL A 70 -16.23 -2.14 -19.01
CA VAL A 70 -15.28 -1.36 -18.19
C VAL A 70 -14.40 -0.47 -19.07
N LEU A 71 -13.94 -0.95 -20.22
CA LEU A 71 -13.15 -0.13 -21.16
C LEU A 71 -13.93 1.06 -21.70
N VAL A 72 -15.23 0.89 -22.01
CA VAL A 72 -16.10 1.99 -22.44
C VAL A 72 -16.29 3.01 -21.31
N VAL A 73 -16.56 2.57 -20.07
CA VAL A 73 -16.68 3.48 -18.92
C VAL A 73 -15.37 4.21 -18.64
N ILE A 74 -14.22 3.54 -18.74
CA ILE A 74 -12.92 4.18 -18.57
C ILE A 74 -12.69 5.21 -19.68
N ASP A 75 -12.96 4.87 -20.94
CA ASP A 75 -12.81 5.79 -22.06
C ASP A 75 -13.77 7.00 -21.95
N GLU A 76 -15.01 6.78 -21.52
CA GLU A 76 -16.00 7.83 -21.24
C GLU A 76 -15.60 8.70 -20.04
N THR A 77 -15.04 8.14 -18.98
CA THR A 77 -14.52 8.92 -17.85
C THR A 77 -13.24 9.68 -18.22
N MET A 78 -12.41 9.19 -19.15
CA MET A 78 -11.26 9.92 -19.67
C MET A 78 -11.66 11.01 -20.67
N LYS A 79 -12.68 10.77 -21.50
CA LYS A 79 -13.21 11.76 -22.46
C LYS A 79 -14.09 12.81 -21.77
N GLY A 80 -14.93 12.42 -20.81
CA GLY A 80 -15.71 13.31 -19.94
C GLY A 80 -14.86 14.01 -18.88
N GLY A 81 -13.75 13.41 -18.47
CA GLY A 81 -12.74 14.01 -17.58
C GLY A 81 -12.02 15.22 -18.19
N LYS A 82 -12.15 15.46 -19.50
CA LYS A 82 -11.66 16.70 -20.14
C LYS A 82 -12.47 17.94 -19.75
N VAL A 83 -13.58 17.78 -19.02
CA VAL A 83 -14.40 18.88 -18.45
C VAL A 83 -14.16 19.07 -16.93
N SER A 84 -13.43 18.19 -16.24
CA SER A 84 -13.17 18.36 -14.80
C SER A 84 -11.78 18.98 -14.55
N LYS A 85 -11.73 20.31 -14.58
CA LYS A 85 -10.60 21.12 -14.09
C LYS A 85 -10.42 21.08 -12.56
N ASP A 86 -11.22 20.29 -11.84
CA ASP A 86 -11.23 20.27 -10.36
C ASP A 86 -10.40 19.14 -9.72
N SER A 87 -9.73 18.28 -10.51
CA SER A 87 -8.80 17.27 -9.98
C SER A 87 -7.62 17.89 -9.21
N LYS A 88 -7.31 19.17 -9.46
CA LYS A 88 -6.32 19.96 -8.71
C LYS A 88 -6.75 20.23 -7.25
N VAL A 89 -8.05 20.28 -6.96
CA VAL A 89 -8.59 20.63 -5.62
C VAL A 89 -8.63 19.41 -4.68
N LEU A 90 -8.83 18.20 -5.23
CA LEU A 90 -8.81 16.96 -4.43
C LEU A 90 -7.39 16.53 -4.06
N ALA A 91 -6.42 16.69 -4.98
CA ALA A 91 -5.01 16.40 -4.68
C ALA A 91 -4.43 17.34 -3.62
N THR A 92 -4.83 18.62 -3.62
CA THR A 92 -4.38 19.60 -2.62
C THR A 92 -4.99 19.37 -1.23
N LYS A 93 -6.23 18.85 -1.12
CA LYS A 93 -6.85 18.50 0.17
C LYS A 93 -6.31 17.22 0.82
N LEU A 94 -5.79 16.28 0.04
CA LEU A 94 -5.09 15.10 0.59
C LEU A 94 -3.65 15.42 1.00
N TYR A 95 -3.02 16.43 0.38
CA TYR A 95 -1.65 16.85 0.67
C TYR A 95 -1.53 17.81 1.87
N SER A 96 -2.62 18.48 2.29
CA SER A 96 -2.59 19.40 3.44
C SER A 96 -2.64 18.70 4.81
N PHE A 97 -2.95 17.40 4.87
CA PHE A 97 -3.12 16.68 6.14
C PHE A 97 -1.79 16.24 6.80
N LYS A 98 -0.64 16.37 6.11
CA LYS A 98 0.66 15.82 6.55
C LYS A 98 1.83 16.80 6.51
N LYS A 99 1.60 18.11 6.66
CA LYS A 99 2.69 19.06 6.98
C LYS A 99 2.56 19.54 8.43
N PRO A 100 3.55 19.31 9.31
CA PRO A 100 3.59 20.02 10.58
C PRO A 100 3.82 21.52 10.31
N PRO A 101 3.19 22.44 11.06
CA PRO A 101 3.23 23.87 10.76
C PRO A 101 4.62 24.42 11.07
N ARG A 102 5.41 24.74 10.04
CA ARG A 102 6.64 25.50 10.20
C ARG A 102 6.32 26.99 10.07
N SER A 103 6.38 27.64 11.23
CA SER A 103 6.46 29.06 11.53
C SER A 103 6.68 30.02 10.35
N GLN A 104 5.78 30.99 10.26
CA GLN A 104 5.91 32.22 9.49
C GLN A 104 7.03 33.09 10.07
N THR A 105 7.94 33.56 9.21
CA THR A 105 8.67 34.83 9.41
C THR A 105 8.72 35.57 8.07
N PRO A 106 8.29 36.84 7.98
CA PRO A 106 8.35 37.62 6.75
C PRO A 106 9.54 38.57 6.80
N GLU A 107 10.48 38.49 5.85
CA GLU A 107 11.48 39.56 5.69
C GLU A 107 11.70 39.98 4.23
N LYS A 108 12.04 41.26 4.12
CA LYS A 108 11.81 42.22 3.03
C LYS A 108 12.95 42.27 1.99
N LYS A 109 12.64 42.95 0.88
CA LYS A 109 13.45 43.32 -0.31
C LYS A 109 14.65 44.25 -0.03
N SER A 110 15.72 44.12 -0.84
CA SER A 110 16.60 45.19 -1.42
C SER A 110 17.80 44.53 -2.15
N SER A 111 17.96 44.58 -3.48
CA SER A 111 18.57 45.60 -4.40
C SER A 111 20.11 45.51 -4.61
N GLU A 112 20.50 45.37 -5.90
CA GLU A 112 21.71 45.86 -6.64
C GLU A 112 23.12 45.26 -6.36
N VAL A 113 23.78 44.50 -7.27
CA VAL A 113 24.61 44.71 -8.53
C VAL A 113 26.15 44.83 -8.28
N ILE A 114 26.94 44.16 -9.17
CA ILE A 114 28.38 44.34 -9.56
C ILE A 114 29.41 43.54 -8.71
N ASP A 115 30.45 42.81 -9.17
CA ASP A 115 31.00 42.28 -10.45
C ASP A 115 32.22 41.35 -10.09
N GLU A 116 32.82 40.71 -11.10
CA GLU A 116 34.16 40.08 -11.20
C GLU A 116 34.33 38.54 -10.99
N GLU A 117 34.45 37.84 -12.14
CA GLU A 117 35.54 36.92 -12.59
C GLU A 117 36.26 36.00 -11.57
N THR A 118 36.57 34.71 -11.75
CA THR A 118 36.86 33.79 -12.88
C THR A 118 36.88 32.36 -12.27
N THR A 119 36.50 31.25 -12.93
CA THR A 119 37.38 30.38 -13.73
C THR A 119 36.66 29.03 -14.03
N HIS A 120 36.74 28.58 -15.30
CA HIS A 120 36.74 27.20 -15.86
C HIS A 120 35.60 26.22 -15.43
N THR A 121 34.93 25.43 -16.29
CA THR A 121 35.45 24.52 -17.34
C THR A 121 34.26 24.00 -18.18
N GLU A 122 34.46 23.91 -19.51
CA GLU A 122 33.92 22.92 -20.47
C GLU A 122 32.42 22.51 -20.44
N SER A 123 31.66 22.89 -21.50
CA SER A 123 30.98 21.96 -22.42
C SER A 123 30.05 22.67 -23.42
N GLN A 124 30.36 22.49 -24.72
CA GLN A 124 29.55 22.55 -25.95
C GLN A 124 28.25 23.40 -26.03
N PRO A 125 28.15 24.40 -26.94
CA PRO A 125 26.95 25.19 -27.16
C PRO A 125 26.27 24.82 -28.48
N ILE A 126 25.48 23.74 -28.55
CA ILE A 126 24.64 23.45 -29.73
C ILE A 126 23.38 22.69 -29.30
N LEU A 127 22.48 23.33 -28.53
CA LEU A 127 21.08 22.88 -28.44
C LEU A 127 20.12 23.94 -27.89
N ASP A 128 20.61 24.96 -27.19
CA ASP A 128 19.76 25.98 -26.55
C ASP A 128 19.17 27.02 -27.51
N GLU A 129 19.70 27.13 -28.73
CA GLU A 129 19.27 28.15 -29.70
C GLU A 129 18.03 27.73 -30.54
N LEU A 130 17.56 26.48 -30.40
CA LEU A 130 16.40 25.99 -31.15
C LEU A 130 15.08 25.98 -30.37
N LEU A 131 15.10 26.33 -29.08
CA LEU A 131 13.90 26.31 -28.21
C LEU A 131 13.35 27.68 -27.85
N ASN A 132 14.04 28.77 -28.19
CA ASN A 132 13.60 30.14 -27.91
C ASN A 132 12.78 30.74 -29.08
N GLY A 133 11.88 29.94 -29.64
CA GLY A 133 10.85 30.40 -30.57
C GLY A 133 9.57 30.75 -29.82
N GLU A 134 9.50 32.01 -29.38
CA GLU A 134 8.29 32.84 -29.28
C GLU A 134 6.97 32.17 -28.86
N ALA A 135 6.62 32.32 -27.58
CA ALA A 135 5.22 32.24 -27.15
C ALA A 135 4.90 33.43 -26.22
N VAL A 136 4.09 34.31 -26.78
CA VAL A 136 3.41 35.47 -26.20
C VAL A 136 2.71 35.11 -24.88
N SER A 137 2.64 36.11 -24.00
CA SER A 137 2.06 36.12 -22.66
C SER A 137 0.70 35.43 -22.51
N GLU A 138 0.51 34.71 -21.41
CA GLU A 138 -0.76 34.74 -20.67
C GLU A 138 -0.58 34.29 -19.21
N ASP A 139 -0.87 35.20 -18.28
CA ASP A 139 -1.02 34.92 -16.86
C ASP A 139 -2.23 34.00 -16.63
N ALA A 140 -1.98 32.72 -16.31
CA ALA A 140 -2.96 31.85 -15.65
C ALA A 140 -2.28 30.63 -15.01
N ASP A 141 -2.08 30.69 -13.68
CA ASP A 141 -2.01 29.55 -12.75
C ASP A 141 -1.31 28.28 -13.32
N SER A 142 0.00 28.42 -13.56
CA SER A 142 0.81 27.39 -14.22
C SER A 142 0.83 26.10 -13.42
N VAL A 143 0.25 25.05 -14.02
CA VAL A 143 0.52 23.65 -13.69
C VAL A 143 2.04 23.47 -13.62
N PRO A 144 2.60 22.77 -12.61
CA PRO A 144 4.03 22.44 -12.60
C PRO A 144 4.37 21.84 -13.96
N GLY A 145 5.42 22.35 -14.62
CA GLY A 145 5.75 21.94 -15.97
C GLY A 145 5.82 20.40 -16.05
N LEU A 146 5.47 19.80 -17.19
CA LEU A 146 5.48 18.34 -17.34
C LEU A 146 6.79 17.70 -16.85
N GLN A 147 7.91 18.42 -17.02
CA GLN A 147 9.22 18.04 -16.51
C GLN A 147 9.31 17.99 -14.97
N GLU A 148 8.73 18.96 -14.26
CA GLU A 148 8.70 18.99 -12.80
C GLU A 148 7.82 17.87 -12.24
N GLN A 149 6.69 17.59 -12.90
CA GLN A 149 5.80 16.49 -12.52
C GLN A 149 6.49 15.12 -12.71
N VAL A 150 7.23 14.94 -13.81
CA VAL A 150 8.04 13.74 -14.05
C VAL A 150 9.15 13.60 -13.00
N ASN A 151 9.84 14.69 -12.66
CA ASN A 151 10.87 14.68 -11.62
C ASN A 151 10.28 14.31 -10.25
N TRP A 152 9.09 14.81 -9.92
CA TRP A 152 8.38 14.46 -8.71
C TRP A 152 8.01 12.96 -8.67
N TYR A 153 7.43 12.43 -9.76
CA TYR A 153 7.10 11.00 -9.83
C TYR A 153 8.33 10.10 -9.73
N LYS A 154 9.49 10.52 -10.25
CA LYS A 154 10.75 9.79 -10.10
C LYS A 154 11.17 9.71 -8.63
N VAL A 155 11.14 10.83 -7.91
CA VAL A 155 11.49 10.86 -6.48
C VAL A 155 10.53 10.01 -5.66
N GLU A 156 9.23 10.11 -5.95
CA GLU A 156 8.20 9.35 -5.25
C GLU A 156 8.30 7.85 -5.52
N LEU A 157 8.59 7.46 -6.77
CA LEU A 157 8.86 6.06 -7.11
C LEU A 157 10.08 5.52 -6.37
N CYS A 158 11.18 6.29 -6.30
CA CYS A 158 12.36 5.90 -5.52
C CYS A 158 12.03 5.71 -4.03
N ARG A 159 11.25 6.63 -3.45
CA ARG A 159 10.78 6.51 -2.06
C ARG A 159 9.99 5.22 -1.83
N LEU A 160 9.02 4.94 -2.70
CA LEU A 160 8.18 3.74 -2.61
C LEU A 160 8.98 2.44 -2.81
N LEU A 161 9.98 2.45 -3.70
CA LEU A 161 10.86 1.31 -3.91
C LEU A 161 11.72 1.03 -2.66
N GLU A 162 12.24 2.08 -2.01
CA GLU A 162 13.00 1.92 -0.77
C GLU A 162 12.12 1.45 0.40
N GLU A 163 10.90 1.97 0.52
CA GLU A 163 9.92 1.50 1.51
C GLU A 163 9.57 0.02 1.29
N LYS A 164 9.35 -0.40 0.04
CA LYS A 164 9.12 -1.81 -0.30
C LYS A 164 10.33 -2.67 0.10
N ARG A 165 11.55 -2.23 -0.20
CA ARG A 165 12.78 -2.95 0.15
C ARG A 165 12.92 -3.10 1.66
N SER A 166 12.71 -2.02 2.42
CA SER A 166 12.73 -2.04 3.88
C SER A 166 11.66 -2.98 4.46
N ALA A 167 10.45 -2.98 3.89
CA ALA A 167 9.37 -3.88 4.31
C ALA A 167 9.71 -5.35 4.09
N MET A 168 10.36 -5.67 2.97
CA MET A 168 10.78 -7.03 2.64
C MET A 168 11.87 -7.54 3.59
N LEU A 169 12.91 -6.73 3.88
CA LEU A 169 13.94 -7.09 4.85
C LEU A 169 13.35 -7.37 6.24
N ARG A 170 12.44 -6.50 6.70
CA ARG A 170 11.76 -6.70 7.99
C ARG A 170 10.93 -7.99 8.03
N ALA A 171 10.33 -8.37 6.90
CA ALA A 171 9.57 -9.61 6.80
C ALA A 171 10.49 -10.84 6.89
N GLU A 172 11.65 -10.81 6.24
CA GLU A 172 12.68 -11.87 6.32
C GLU A 172 13.24 -12.01 7.75
N GLU A 173 13.49 -10.90 8.43
CA GLU A 173 13.91 -10.88 9.84
C GLU A 173 12.85 -11.53 10.75
N LEU A 174 11.57 -11.19 10.53
CA LEU A 174 10.46 -11.75 11.31
C LEU A 174 10.26 -13.25 11.05
N GLU A 175 10.38 -13.69 9.79
CA GLU A 175 10.33 -15.11 9.43
C GLU A 175 11.44 -15.90 10.15
N THR A 176 12.66 -15.36 10.15
CA THR A 176 13.80 -15.97 10.85
C THR A 176 13.52 -16.07 12.35
N ALA A 177 13.03 -15.00 12.98
CA ALA A 177 12.70 -14.99 14.41
C ALA A 177 11.59 -15.99 14.77
N LEU A 178 10.56 -16.11 13.93
CA LEU A 178 9.48 -17.10 14.11
C LEU A 178 10.00 -18.53 13.96
N MET A 179 10.87 -18.79 12.98
CA MET A 179 11.47 -20.10 12.78
C MET A 179 12.32 -20.53 13.99
N GLU A 180 13.06 -19.59 14.59
CA GLU A 180 13.82 -19.84 15.82
C GLU A 180 12.92 -20.10 17.03
N MET A 181 11.84 -19.31 17.20
CA MET A 181 10.88 -19.49 18.28
C MET A 181 10.24 -20.88 18.24
N VAL A 182 9.78 -21.31 17.06
CA VAL A 182 9.21 -22.65 16.86
C VAL A 182 10.22 -23.76 17.16
N ARG A 183 11.49 -23.59 16.76
CA ARG A 183 12.54 -24.56 17.13
C ARG A 183 12.76 -24.64 18.64
N GLN A 184 12.76 -23.50 19.34
CA GLN A 184 12.93 -23.48 20.79
C GLN A 184 11.74 -24.13 21.50
N ASP A 185 10.52 -23.85 21.07
CA ASP A 185 9.32 -24.42 21.68
C ASP A 185 9.24 -25.93 21.45
N ASN A 186 9.50 -26.39 20.21
CA ASN A 186 9.61 -27.82 19.92
C ASN A 186 10.69 -28.50 20.78
N ARG A 187 11.85 -27.85 20.96
CA ARG A 187 12.91 -28.38 21.81
C ARG A 187 12.46 -28.50 23.26
N ARG A 188 11.78 -27.48 23.81
CA ARG A 188 11.24 -27.48 25.18
C ARG A 188 10.21 -28.59 25.37
N GLU A 189 9.28 -28.75 24.43
CA GLU A 189 8.25 -29.79 24.49
C GLU A 189 8.87 -31.19 24.44
N LEU A 190 9.84 -31.41 23.54
CA LEU A 190 10.53 -32.70 23.44
C LEU A 190 11.32 -33.00 24.71
N SER A 191 12.01 -32.01 25.29
CA SER A 191 12.72 -32.16 26.56
C SER A 191 11.78 -32.54 27.71
N ALA A 192 10.62 -31.90 27.82
CA ALA A 192 9.62 -32.25 28.84
C ALA A 192 9.09 -33.69 28.68
N LYS A 193 8.85 -34.14 27.44
CA LYS A 193 8.45 -35.51 27.15
C LYS A 193 9.53 -36.54 27.50
N VAL A 194 10.80 -36.22 27.22
CA VAL A 194 11.93 -37.08 27.59
C VAL A 194 12.03 -37.21 29.11
N GLU A 195 11.94 -36.11 29.85
CA GLU A 195 12.00 -36.12 31.31
C GLU A 195 10.85 -36.95 31.93
N GLN A 196 9.63 -36.81 31.40
CA GLN A 196 8.49 -37.64 31.80
C GLN A 196 8.77 -39.13 31.58
N LEU A 197 9.24 -39.50 30.39
CA LEU A 197 9.53 -40.91 30.06
C LEU A 197 10.68 -41.48 30.91
N GLU A 198 11.70 -40.67 31.22
CA GLU A 198 12.78 -41.09 32.10
C GLU A 198 12.27 -41.40 33.51
N GLN A 199 11.33 -40.59 34.03
CA GLN A 199 10.71 -40.82 35.32
C GLN A 199 9.83 -42.08 35.33
N GLU A 200 9.00 -42.28 34.31
CA GLU A 200 8.20 -43.51 34.15
C GLU A 200 9.08 -44.77 34.07
N VAL A 201 10.20 -44.71 33.33
CA VAL A 201 11.17 -45.82 33.25
C VAL A 201 11.84 -46.07 34.61
N ALA A 202 12.18 -45.02 35.35
CA ALA A 202 12.75 -45.15 36.70
C ALA A 202 11.78 -45.81 37.67
N GLU A 203 10.50 -45.43 37.64
CA GLU A 203 9.44 -46.04 38.44
C GLU A 203 9.26 -47.53 38.11
N VAL A 204 9.14 -47.86 36.82
CA VAL A 204 9.00 -49.26 36.36
C VAL A 204 10.21 -50.11 36.80
N LYS A 205 11.43 -49.59 36.66
CA LYS A 205 12.64 -50.27 37.14
C LYS A 205 12.63 -50.48 38.66
N GLN A 206 12.13 -49.51 39.41
CA GLN A 206 12.07 -49.60 40.86
C GLN A 206 11.03 -50.61 41.35
N VAL A 207 9.90 -50.74 40.64
CA VAL A 207 8.90 -51.79 40.86
C VAL A 207 9.48 -53.17 40.54
N LEU A 208 10.09 -53.33 39.37
CA LEU A 208 10.71 -54.60 38.94
C LEU A 208 11.86 -55.07 39.85
N ALA A 209 12.55 -54.15 40.52
CA ALA A 209 13.62 -54.50 41.46
C ALA A 209 13.10 -54.85 42.87
N ARG A 210 11.81 -54.63 43.15
CA ARG A 210 11.15 -54.97 44.43
C ARG A 210 10.38 -56.29 44.38
N ASP A 211 10.13 -56.83 43.19
CA ASP A 211 9.63 -58.19 42.94
C ASP A 211 10.79 -59.19 42.81
#